data_AF-A0A357V6L1-F1
#
_entry.id   AF-A0A357V6L1-F1
#
_cell.length_a   1.000
_cell.length_b   1.000
_cell.length_c   1.000
_cell.angle_alpha   90.00
_cell.angle_beta   90.00
_cell.angle_gamma   90.00
#
_symmetry.space_group_name_H-M   'P 1'
#
loop_
_entity.id
_entity.type
_entity.pdbx_description
1 polymer ?
#
loop_
_entity_poly.entity_id
_entity_poly.type
_entity_poly.pdbx_seq_one_letter_code
_entity_poly.pdbx_strand_id
1 'polypeptide(L)'
;VLLQFNTYTVVLGASSLVLVALYPFAKRVTYWPQFVLGLTFNWGALVGWAAVTGGLEAPAVLLYAAGLMWTMGYDTIYAHQDK
;
A
#
# COMPACT_ATOMS: atom_id res chain seq x y z
N VAL A 1 -17.49 -3.74 6.81
CA VAL A 1 -17.41 -2.48 6.03
C VAL A 1 -17.02 -2.74 4.58
N LEU A 2 -15.90 -3.41 4.26
CA LEU A 2 -15.45 -3.60 2.86
C LEU A 2 -16.53 -4.16 1.90
N LEU A 3 -17.31 -5.16 2.33
CA LEU A 3 -18.37 -5.79 1.53
C LEU A 3 -19.54 -4.85 1.16
N GLN A 4 -19.58 -3.63 1.70
CA GLN A 4 -20.60 -2.63 1.39
C GLN A 4 -20.26 -1.81 0.13
N PHE A 5 -19.04 -1.94 -0.40
CA PHE A 5 -18.60 -1.23 -1.61
C PHE A 5 -18.90 -2.01 -2.88
N ASN A 6 -18.64 -1.37 -4.04
CA ASN A 6 -18.72 -2.02 -5.34
C ASN A 6 -17.75 -3.22 -5.46
N THR A 7 -18.07 -4.18 -6.32
CA THR A 7 -17.30 -5.43 -6.48
C THR A 7 -15.83 -5.19 -6.80
N TYR A 8 -15.53 -4.19 -7.64
CA TYR A 8 -14.16 -3.84 -7.98
C TYR A 8 -13.35 -3.45 -6.74
N THR A 9 -13.92 -2.60 -5.89
CA THR A 9 -13.31 -2.17 -4.61
C THR A 9 -13.16 -3.32 -3.64
N VAL A 10 -14.13 -4.22 -3.57
CA VAL A 10 -14.05 -5.42 -2.70
C VAL A 10 -12.87 -6.29 -3.11
N VAL A 11 -12.72 -6.59 -4.40
CA VAL A 11 -11.62 -7.41 -4.92
C VAL A 11 -10.28 -6.71 -4.72
N LEU A 12 -10.21 -5.42 -5.05
CA LEU A 12 -9.00 -4.61 -4.87
C LEU A 12 -8.58 -4.52 -3.40
N GLY A 13 -9.54 -4.29 -2.49
CA GLY A 13 -9.29 -4.28 -1.05
C GLY A 13 -8.82 -5.64 -0.55
N ALA A 14 -9.45 -6.73 -0.97
CA ALA A 14 -9.05 -8.09 -0.59
C ALA A 14 -7.64 -8.45 -1.08
N SER A 15 -7.23 -7.98 -2.27
CA SER A 15 -5.87 -8.26 -2.78
C SER A 15 -4.74 -7.67 -1.93
N SER A 16 -5.02 -6.64 -1.12
CA SER A 16 -4.03 -6.08 -0.18
C SER A 16 -3.54 -7.10 0.86
N LEU A 17 -4.36 -8.11 1.19
CA LEU A 17 -4.04 -9.13 2.19
C LEU A 17 -2.78 -9.93 1.82
N VAL A 18 -2.48 -10.06 0.52
CA VAL A 18 -1.25 -10.70 0.06
C VAL A 18 -0.04 -9.91 0.52
N LEU A 19 -0.03 -8.59 0.35
CA LEU A 19 1.06 -7.72 0.78
C LEU A 19 1.17 -7.67 2.31
N VAL A 20 0.03 -7.57 3.01
CA VAL A 20 -0.03 -7.60 4.48
C VAL A 20 0.59 -8.89 5.02
N ALA A 21 0.26 -10.04 4.42
CA ALA A 21 0.82 -11.32 4.83
C ALA A 21 2.31 -11.44 4.55
N LEU A 22 2.81 -10.84 3.45
CA LEU A 22 4.22 -10.85 3.07
C LEU A 22 5.07 -9.87 3.90
N TYR A 23 4.51 -8.76 4.36
CA TYR A 23 5.24 -7.69 5.03
C TYR A 23 6.09 -8.16 6.25
N PRO A 24 5.60 -9.00 7.18
CA PRO A 24 6.40 -9.51 8.29
C PRO A 24 7.67 -10.28 7.86
N PHE A 25 7.64 -10.90 6.68
CA PHE A 25 8.77 -11.64 6.13
C PHE A 25 9.76 -10.74 5.39
N ALA A 26 9.35 -9.55 4.96
CA ALA A 26 10.20 -8.64 4.20
C ALA A 26 11.52 -8.34 4.93
N LYS A 27 11.46 -8.08 6.25
CA LYS A 27 12.64 -7.81 7.07
C LYS A 27 13.64 -8.99 7.14
N ARG A 28 13.19 -10.22 6.84
CA ARG A 28 14.01 -11.44 6.92
C ARG A 28 14.62 -11.85 5.59
N VAL A 29 14.11 -11.31 4.47
CA VAL A 29 14.46 -11.77 3.11
C VAL A 29 15.01 -10.64 2.25
N THR A 30 14.71 -9.37 2.56
CA THR A 30 15.20 -8.21 1.82
C THR A 30 15.77 -7.13 2.75
N TYR A 31 16.72 -6.35 2.23
CA TYR A 31 17.27 -5.16 2.89
C TYR A 31 16.39 -3.92 2.74
N TRP A 32 15.34 -3.97 1.91
CA TRP A 32 14.41 -2.87 1.67
C TRP A 32 12.98 -3.18 2.18
N PRO A 33 12.80 -3.52 3.47
CA PRO A 33 11.46 -3.78 4.03
C PRO A 33 10.52 -2.58 3.90
N GLN A 34 11.04 -1.35 3.87
CA GLN A 34 10.27 -0.12 3.69
C GLN A 34 9.55 -0.03 2.34
N PHE A 35 10.04 -0.70 1.29
CA PHE A 35 9.33 -0.77 0.01
C PHE A 35 8.04 -1.59 0.15
N VAL A 36 8.12 -2.75 0.81
CA VAL A 36 6.95 -3.60 1.08
C VAL A 36 5.99 -2.93 2.07
N LEU A 37 6.52 -2.22 3.06
CA LEU A 37 5.73 -1.37 3.95
C LEU A 37 4.95 -0.32 3.15
N GLY A 38 5.64 0.42 2.28
CA GLY A 38 5.04 1.45 1.43
C GLY A 38 3.95 0.91 0.52
N LEU A 39 4.17 -0.26 -0.09
CA LEU A 39 3.15 -0.94 -0.90
C LEU A 39 1.90 -1.26 -0.06
N THR A 40 2.09 -1.71 1.18
CA THR A 40 1.00 -2.17 2.06
C THR A 40 0.21 -0.99 2.64
N PHE A 41 0.88 0.01 3.21
CA PHE A 41 0.24 1.12 3.92
C PHE A 41 -0.52 2.09 3.00
N ASN A 42 -0.01 2.31 1.79
CA ASN A 42 -0.62 3.28 0.87
C ASN A 42 -1.82 2.69 0.10
N TRP A 43 -2.14 1.40 0.25
CA TRP A 43 -3.19 0.72 -0.51
C TRP A 43 -4.57 1.39 -0.38
N GLY A 44 -4.80 2.07 0.75
CA GLY A 44 -6.01 2.87 0.99
C GLY A 44 -6.27 3.95 -0.06
N ALA A 45 -5.24 4.51 -0.70
CA ALA A 45 -5.40 5.47 -1.79
C ALA A 45 -6.13 4.86 -3.00
N LEU A 46 -5.76 3.63 -3.36
CA LEU A 46 -6.38 2.88 -4.46
C LEU A 46 -7.81 2.47 -4.09
N VAL A 47 -8.02 1.95 -2.88
CA VAL A 47 -9.33 1.52 -2.39
C VAL A 47 -10.30 2.70 -2.26
N GLY A 48 -9.83 3.84 -1.74
CA GLY A 48 -10.64 5.05 -1.61
C GLY A 48 -11.10 5.60 -2.96
N TRP A 49 -10.23 5.62 -3.96
CA TRP A 49 -10.60 6.01 -5.32
C TRP A 49 -11.60 5.05 -5.95
N ALA A 50 -11.31 3.75 -5.87
CA ALA A 50 -12.15 2.69 -6.41
C ALA A 50 -13.54 2.67 -5.78
N ALA A 51 -13.66 2.97 -4.49
CA ALA A 51 -14.92 2.99 -3.76
C ALA A 51 -15.93 3.97 -4.38
N VAL A 52 -15.45 5.10 -4.89
CA VAL A 52 -16.27 6.18 -5.46
C VAL A 52 -16.44 6.02 -6.97
N THR A 53 -15.38 5.63 -7.69
CA THR A 53 -15.36 5.64 -9.16
C THR A 53 -15.66 4.28 -9.81
N GLY A 54 -15.57 3.18 -9.05
CA GLY A 54 -15.75 1.82 -9.56
C GLY A 54 -14.57 1.29 -10.39
N GLY A 55 -13.43 1.99 -10.41
CA GLY A 55 -12.25 1.61 -11.17
C GLY A 55 -10.97 2.25 -10.64
N LEU A 56 -9.87 2.14 -11.39
CA LEU A 56 -8.63 2.87 -11.13
C LEU A 56 -8.26 3.71 -12.34
N GLU A 57 -7.79 4.91 -12.07
CA GLU A 57 -7.29 5.84 -13.07
C GLU A 57 -5.90 6.35 -12.67
N ALA A 58 -5.24 7.04 -13.61
CA ALA A 58 -3.91 7.57 -13.40
C ALA A 58 -3.76 8.40 -12.09
N PRO A 59 -4.71 9.27 -11.69
CA PRO A 59 -4.56 10.04 -10.46
C PRO A 59 -4.41 9.16 -9.21
N ALA A 60 -5.19 8.07 -9.11
CA ALA A 60 -5.14 7.15 -7.98
C ALA A 60 -3.80 6.41 -7.90
N VAL A 61 -3.31 5.95 -9.06
CA VAL A 61 -2.04 5.23 -9.17
C VAL A 61 -0.85 6.16 -8.87
N LEU A 62 -0.90 7.39 -9.36
CA LEU A 62 0.12 8.41 -9.08
C LEU A 62 0.15 8.79 -7.61
N LEU A 63 -1.02 8.95 -6.97
CA LEU A 63 -1.11 9.20 -5.53
C LEU A 63 -0.54 8.04 -4.72
N TYR A 64 -0.87 6.81 -5.10
CA TYR A 64 -0.32 5.61 -4.48
C TYR A 64 1.21 5.54 -4.61
N ALA A 65 1.74 5.81 -5.81
CA ALA A 65 3.18 5.84 -6.04
C ALA A 65 3.87 6.95 -5.25
N ALA A 66 3.27 8.15 -5.16
CA ALA A 66 3.79 9.25 -4.35
C ALA A 66 3.82 8.88 -2.86
N GLY A 67 2.76 8.25 -2.35
CA GLY A 67 2.70 7.75 -0.98
C GLY A 67 3.76 6.67 -0.70
N LEU A 68 3.99 5.76 -1.65
CA LEU A 68 5.05 4.75 -1.55
C LEU A 68 6.44 5.41 -1.46
N MET A 69 6.73 6.37 -2.34
CA MET A 69 8.00 7.11 -2.32
C MET A 69 8.18 7.89 -1.02
N TRP A 70 7.10 8.48 -0.50
CA TRP A 70 7.10 9.14 0.80
C TRP A 70 7.42 8.15 1.93
N THR A 71 6.78 6.98 1.96
CA THR A 71 7.08 5.92 2.93
C THR A 71 8.52 5.46 2.87
N MET A 72 9.07 5.24 1.68
CA MET A 72 10.49 4.92 1.56
C MET A 72 11.38 6.02 2.11
N GLY A 73 11.04 7.29 1.86
CA GLY A 73 11.79 8.44 2.34
C GLY A 73 11.85 8.49 3.86
N TYR A 74 10.69 8.61 4.53
CA TYR A 74 10.69 8.77 5.99
C TYR A 74 11.15 7.50 6.72
N ASP A 75 10.79 6.31 6.22
CA ASP A 75 11.10 5.05 6.92
C ASP A 75 12.59 4.68 6.78
N THR A 76 13.25 5.12 5.71
CA THR A 76 14.72 5.03 5.59
C THR A 76 15.41 5.93 6.62
N ILE A 77 14.86 7.11 6.92
CA ILE A 77 15.39 8.00 7.97
C ILE A 77 15.25 7.32 9.34
N TYR A 78 14.07 6.77 9.64
CA TYR A 78 13.85 6.04 10.90
C TYR A 78 14.77 4.82 11.02
N ALA A 79 14.92 4.02 9.97
CA ALA A 79 15.84 2.87 9.98
C ALA A 79 17.31 3.27 10.20
N HIS A 80 17.70 4.49 9.82
CA HIS A 80 19.04 5.00 10.10
C HIS A 80 19.21 5.41 11.57
N GLN A 81 18.13 5.89 12.20
CA GLN A 81 18.11 6.32 13.60
C GLN A 81 18.02 5.14 14.58
N ASP A 82 17.36 4.05 14.18
CA ASP A 82 17.18 2.82 14.98
C ASP A 82 18.46 1.95 15.08
N LYS A 83 19.65 2.57 15.01
CA LYS A 83 20.95 1.91 15.13
C LYS A 83 21.47 1.87 16.56
#